data_AF-A0A7C1AF69-F1
#
_entry.id   AF-A0A7C1AF69-F1
#
_cell.length_a   1.000
_cell.length_b   1.000
_cell.length_c   1.000
_cell.angle_alpha   90.00
_cell.angle_beta   90.00
_cell.angle_gamma   90.00
#
_symmetry.space_group_name_H-M   'P 1'
#
loop_
_entity.id
_entity.type
_entity.pdbx_description
1 polymer ?
#
loop_
_entity_poly.entity_id
_entity_poly.type
_entity_poly.pdbx_seq_one_letter_code
_entity_poly.pdbx_strand_id
1 'polypeptide(L)'
;MEGFHDVRVCLFDDLVKDPLALVRSLYDFLSVDTSFAPDVSSSYNISGIPRSRLLNNFFIRKGRLQAAIRTVGTFILKDDNWIKLRESFRAKLLIKPGMKPETGKYMQSFYRKNIIMLQALINRDLKEWLED
;
A
#
# COMPACT_ATOMS: atom_id res chain seq x y z
N MET A 1 16.59 15.18 22.65
CA MET A 1 16.32 13.78 22.26
C MET A 1 17.50 13.34 21.40
N GLU A 2 18.54 12.78 22.01
CA GLU A 2 19.86 12.51 21.39
C GLU A 2 19.97 11.12 20.73
N GLY A 3 18.85 10.42 20.48
CA GLY A 3 18.86 8.98 20.17
C GLY A 3 18.53 8.55 18.73
N PHE A 4 18.21 9.48 17.82
CA PHE A 4 17.70 9.13 16.48
C PHE A 4 18.60 9.59 15.32
N HIS A 5 19.87 9.91 15.58
CA HIS A 5 20.78 10.34 14.51
C HIS A 5 20.96 9.29 13.41
N ASP A 6 20.94 8.01 13.79
CA ASP A 6 21.11 6.88 12.86
C ASP A 6 19.80 6.10 12.61
N VAL A 7 18.65 6.70 12.91
CA VAL A 7 17.34 6.05 12.75
C VAL A 7 16.37 6.96 12.03
N ARG A 8 15.84 6.47 10.90
CA ARG A 8 14.76 7.13 10.16
C ARG A 8 13.43 6.42 10.41
N VAL A 9 12.44 7.15 10.90
CA VAL A 9 11.06 6.68 10.97
C VAL A 9 10.30 7.13 9.73
N CYS A 10 9.75 6.17 8.99
CA CYS A 10 8.93 6.41 7.80
C CYS A 10 7.48 6.01 8.10
N LEU A 11 6.54 6.90 7.78
CA LEU A 11 5.12 6.61 7.92
C LEU A 11 4.59 6.00 6.62
N PHE A 12 3.68 5.04 6.75
CA PHE A 12 3.03 4.44 5.59
C PHE A 12 2.18 5.47 4.81
N ASP A 13 1.60 6.44 5.51
CA ASP A 13 0.84 7.53 4.91
C ASP A 13 1.70 8.38 3.95
N ASP A 14 2.98 8.60 4.28
CA ASP A 14 3.93 9.29 3.39
C ASP A 14 4.17 8.47 2.11
N LEU A 15 4.26 7.14 2.24
CA LEU A 15 4.44 6.23 1.10
C LEU A 15 3.22 6.23 0.17
N VAL A 16 2.01 6.31 0.74
CA VAL A 16 0.77 6.37 -0.03
C VAL A 16 0.59 7.74 -0.70
N LYS A 17 0.94 8.82 0.00
CA LYS A 17 0.74 10.20 -0.46
C LYS A 17 1.76 10.62 -1.53
N ASP A 18 3.04 10.37 -1.29
CA ASP A 18 4.12 10.70 -2.24
C ASP A 18 5.29 9.71 -2.09
N PRO A 19 5.20 8.54 -2.77
CA PRO A 19 6.22 7.50 -2.67
C PRO A 19 7.59 7.96 -3.17
N LEU A 20 7.64 8.84 -4.18
CA LEU A 20 8.91 9.34 -4.72
C LEU A 20 9.60 10.30 -3.74
N ALA A 21 8.84 11.19 -3.08
CA ALA A 21 9.40 12.05 -2.05
C ALA A 21 9.92 11.22 -0.86
N LEU A 22 9.17 10.21 -0.40
CA LEU A 22 9.61 9.34 0.69
C LEU A 22 10.90 8.60 0.32
N VAL A 23 10.95 7.98 -0.85
CA VAL A 23 12.14 7.23 -1.32
C VAL A 23 13.36 8.14 -1.48
N ARG A 24 13.21 9.34 -2.04
CA ARG A 24 14.31 10.31 -2.11
C ARG A 24 14.83 10.69 -0.73
N SER A 25 13.92 10.88 0.23
CA SER A 25 14.32 11.16 1.62
C SER A 25 15.03 9.99 2.30
N LEU A 26 14.72 8.74 1.89
CA LEU A 26 15.44 7.55 2.33
C LEU A 26 16.83 7.47 1.71
N TYR A 27 16.97 7.80 0.43
CA TYR A 27 18.28 7.84 -0.24
C TYR A 27 19.21 8.87 0.38
N ASP A 28 18.68 10.06 0.68
CA ASP A 28 19.40 11.11 1.39
C ASP A 28 19.86 10.62 2.78
N PHE A 29 18.95 10.03 3.56
CA PHE A 29 19.29 9.44 4.87
C PHE A 29 20.37 8.34 4.78
N LEU A 30 20.32 7.49 3.75
CA LEU A 30 21.30 6.43 3.52
C LEU A 30 22.58 6.92 2.82
N SER A 31 22.68 8.21 2.48
CA SER A 31 23.80 8.79 1.74
C SER A 31 24.09 8.09 0.40
N VAL A 32 23.04 7.74 -0.35
CA VAL A 32 23.11 7.15 -1.69
C VAL A 32 22.54 8.09 -2.75
N ASP A 33 22.69 7.74 -4.04
CA ASP A 33 22.24 8.57 -5.16
C ASP A 33 20.73 8.89 -5.10
N THR A 34 20.39 10.16 -4.93
CA THR A 34 19.01 10.67 -4.87
C THR A 34 18.38 10.91 -6.25
N SER A 35 19.16 10.81 -7.33
CA SER A 35 18.68 11.03 -8.71
C SER A 35 17.95 9.83 -9.28
N PHE A 36 18.22 8.64 -8.75
CA PHE A 36 17.51 7.43 -9.13
C PHE A 36 16.02 7.52 -8.74
N ALA A 37 15.13 7.27 -9.71
CA ALA A 37 13.69 7.27 -9.51
C ALA A 37 13.12 5.87 -9.81
N PRO A 38 12.67 5.10 -8.79
CA PRO A 38 12.08 3.79 -9.02
C PRO A 38 10.70 3.88 -9.69
N ASP A 39 10.31 2.82 -10.39
CA ASP A 39 8.94 2.66 -10.90
C ASP A 39 7.97 2.40 -9.72
N VAL A 40 7.22 3.44 -9.34
CA VAL A 40 6.19 3.40 -8.27
C VAL A 40 4.77 3.22 -8.81
N SER A 41 4.61 2.89 -10.11
CA SER A 41 3.30 2.75 -10.74
C SER A 41 2.47 1.57 -10.22
N SER A 42 3.12 0.62 -9.54
CA SER A 42 2.55 -0.66 -9.16
C SER A 42 2.50 -0.83 -7.65
N SER A 43 1.32 -1.11 -7.11
CA SER A 43 1.12 -1.50 -5.72
C SER A 43 1.07 -3.03 -5.61
N TYR A 44 1.92 -3.59 -4.76
CA TYR A 44 2.00 -5.04 -4.52
C TYR A 44 1.19 -5.45 -3.28
N ASN A 45 0.81 -6.73 -3.19
CA ASN A 45 0.14 -7.33 -2.03
C ASN A 45 -1.13 -6.59 -1.56
N ILE A 46 -1.94 -6.10 -2.51
CA ILE A 46 -3.19 -5.41 -2.19
C ILE A 46 -4.15 -6.41 -1.54
N SER A 47 -4.43 -6.21 -0.25
CA SER A 47 -5.41 -6.99 0.50
C SER A 47 -6.84 -6.50 0.24
N GLY A 48 -7.80 -7.41 0.35
CA GLY A 48 -9.24 -7.09 0.33
C GLY A 48 -10.09 -8.33 0.13
N ILE A 49 -11.41 -8.15 0.20
CA ILE A 49 -12.37 -9.20 -0.12
C ILE A 49 -12.87 -9.00 -1.56
N PRO A 50 -12.95 -10.05 -2.38
CA PRO A 50 -13.51 -9.93 -3.72
C PRO A 50 -14.96 -9.44 -3.69
N ARG A 51 -15.28 -8.42 -4.50
CA ARG A 51 -16.63 -7.87 -4.63
C ARG A 51 -17.69 -8.92 -4.98
N SER A 52 -17.29 -9.96 -5.70
CA SER A 52 -18.14 -11.10 -6.04
C SER A 52 -17.37 -12.40 -5.91
N ARG A 53 -17.95 -13.37 -5.19
CA ARG A 53 -17.43 -14.74 -5.06
C ARG A 53 -17.35 -15.46 -6.41
N LEU A 54 -18.23 -15.13 -7.35
CA LEU A 54 -18.26 -15.72 -8.70
C LEU A 54 -17.08 -15.23 -9.56
N LEU A 55 -16.81 -13.93 -9.56
CA LEU A 55 -15.65 -13.34 -10.24
C LEU A 55 -14.34 -13.84 -9.61
N ASN A 56 -14.31 -13.98 -8.28
CA ASN A 56 -13.17 -14.59 -7.59
C ASN A 56 -12.91 -16.03 -8.07
N ASN A 57 -13.95 -16.85 -8.14
CA ASN A 57 -13.82 -18.22 -8.66
C ASN A 57 -13.38 -18.24 -10.13
N PHE A 58 -13.82 -17.30 -10.96
CA PHE A 58 -13.42 -17.20 -12.37
C PHE A 58 -11.94 -16.81 -12.55
N PHE A 59 -11.42 -15.90 -11.73
CA PHE A 59 -10.04 -15.40 -11.83
C PHE A 59 -9.00 -16.16 -10.98
N ILE A 60 -9.43 -16.92 -9.97
CA ILE A 60 -8.55 -17.62 -9.01
C ILE A 60 -8.55 -19.14 -9.22
N ARG A 61 -9.66 -19.78 -9.66
CA ARG A 61 -9.61 -21.23 -9.91
C ARG A 61 -8.74 -21.52 -11.13
N LYS A 62 -7.61 -22.17 -10.88
CA LYS A 62 -6.75 -22.80 -11.90
C LYS A 62 -7.60 -23.76 -12.73
N GLY A 63 -8.01 -23.31 -13.92
CA GLY A 63 -8.82 -24.08 -14.86
C GLY A 63 -8.42 -23.80 -16.30
N ARG A 64 -8.96 -24.58 -17.23
CA ARG A 64 -8.64 -24.50 -18.68
C ARG A 64 -8.88 -23.10 -19.27
N LEU A 65 -9.90 -22.40 -18.77
CA LEU A 65 -10.23 -21.05 -19.20
C LEU A 65 -9.18 -20.02 -18.78
N GLN A 66 -8.62 -20.15 -17.58
CA GLN A 66 -7.55 -19.26 -17.11
C GLN A 66 -6.26 -19.44 -17.94
N ALA A 67 -5.97 -20.68 -18.34
CA ALA A 67 -4.84 -20.97 -19.23
C ALA A 67 -5.03 -20.31 -20.61
N ALA A 68 -6.23 -20.42 -21.19
CA ALA A 68 -6.56 -19.77 -22.47
C ALA A 68 -6.48 -18.23 -22.39
N ILE A 69 -7.06 -17.64 -21.34
CA ILE A 69 -7.00 -16.18 -21.13
C ILE A 69 -5.56 -15.72 -20.96
N ARG A 70 -4.72 -16.48 -20.25
CA ARG A 70 -3.29 -16.19 -20.14
C ARG A 70 -2.62 -16.24 -21.51
N THR A 71 -2.76 -17.34 -22.26
CA THR A 71 -2.12 -17.48 -23.58
C THR A 71 -2.50 -16.37 -24.55
N VAL A 72 -3.79 -15.99 -24.61
CA VAL A 72 -4.25 -14.88 -25.45
C VAL A 72 -3.73 -13.54 -24.94
N GLY A 73 -3.79 -13.33 -23.62
CA GLY A 73 -3.29 -12.11 -22.98
C GLY A 73 -1.79 -11.90 -23.21
N THR A 74 -0.98 -12.95 -23.08
CA THR A 74 0.47 -12.92 -23.29
C THR A 74 0.88 -12.84 -24.77
N PHE A 75 -0.03 -13.25 -25.67
CA PHE A 75 0.15 -13.09 -27.11
C PHE A 75 -0.13 -11.65 -27.57
N ILE A 76 -1.18 -11.02 -27.02
CA ILE A 76 -1.57 -9.64 -27.35
C ILE A 76 -0.69 -8.62 -26.62
N LEU A 77 -0.36 -8.89 -25.36
CA LEU A 77 0.47 -8.05 -24.50
C LEU A 77 1.68 -8.88 -24.07
N LYS A 78 2.89 -8.30 -24.17
CA LYS A 78 4.09 -8.94 -23.57
C LYS A 78 3.81 -9.36 -22.12
N ASP A 79 4.40 -10.47 -21.67
CA ASP A 79 4.10 -11.13 -20.39
C ASP A 79 3.99 -10.15 -19.20
N ASP A 80 4.91 -9.18 -19.10
CA ASP A 80 4.93 -8.19 -18.02
C ASP A 80 3.71 -7.25 -18.04
N ASN A 81 3.30 -6.80 -19.23
CA ASN A 81 2.15 -5.92 -19.40
C ASN A 81 0.84 -6.66 -19.09
N TRP A 82 0.76 -7.93 -19.48
CA TRP A 82 -0.37 -8.78 -19.13
C TRP A 82 -0.51 -8.98 -17.62
N ILE A 83 0.61 -9.22 -16.92
CA ILE A 83 0.64 -9.36 -15.45
C ILE A 83 0.20 -8.05 -14.78
N LYS A 84 0.77 -6.90 -15.18
CA LYS A 84 0.39 -5.58 -14.66
C LYS A 84 -1.10 -5.29 -14.86
N LEU A 85 -1.63 -5.55 -16.06
CA LEU A 85 -3.04 -5.36 -16.37
C LEU A 85 -3.93 -6.24 -15.48
N ARG A 86 -3.64 -7.53 -15.39
CA ARG A 86 -4.42 -8.47 -14.59
C ARG A 86 -4.44 -8.09 -13.10
N GLU A 87 -3.30 -7.71 -12.53
CA GLU A 87 -3.22 -7.34 -11.12
C GLU A 87 -3.93 -6.01 -10.84
N SER A 88 -3.83 -5.02 -11.73
CA SER A 88 -4.61 -3.78 -11.62
C SER A 88 -6.13 -4.00 -11.70
N PHE A 89 -6.59 -4.92 -12.56
CA PHE A 89 -8.00 -5.32 -12.61
C PHE A 89 -8.44 -6.04 -11.34
N ARG A 90 -7.63 -6.96 -10.82
CA ARG A 90 -7.90 -7.66 -9.55
C ARG A 90 -8.00 -6.68 -8.39
N ALA A 91 -7.08 -5.73 -8.29
CA ALA A 91 -7.08 -4.70 -7.25
C ALA A 91 -8.40 -3.91 -7.23
N LYS A 92 -8.93 -3.54 -8.41
CA LYS A 92 -10.22 -2.84 -8.54
C LYS A 92 -11.44 -3.68 -8.13
N LEU A 93 -11.32 -5.01 -8.17
CA LEU A 93 -12.37 -5.93 -7.76
C LEU A 93 -12.35 -6.22 -6.26
N LEU A 94 -11.29 -5.82 -5.55
CA LEU A 94 -11.19 -5.96 -4.10
C LEU A 94 -11.92 -4.81 -3.42
N ILE A 95 -12.74 -5.16 -2.45
CA ILE A 95 -13.33 -4.23 -1.50
C ILE A 95 -12.51 -4.32 -0.22
N LYS A 96 -12.08 -3.18 0.29
CA LYS A 96 -11.55 -3.08 1.65
C LYS A 96 -12.75 -2.92 2.59
N PRO A 97 -13.06 -3.91 3.44
CA PRO A 97 -14.15 -3.76 4.39
C PRO A 97 -13.81 -2.60 5.34
N GLY A 98 -14.68 -1.58 5.36
CA GLY A 98 -14.51 -0.45 6.27
C GLY A 98 -14.64 -0.89 7.73
N MET A 99 -13.89 -0.24 8.62
CA MET A 99 -14.06 -0.41 10.06
C MET A 99 -15.42 0.18 10.48
N LYS A 100 -16.09 -0.44 11.47
CA LYS A 100 -17.29 0.16 12.07
C LYS A 100 -16.90 1.49 12.75
N PRO A 101 -17.68 2.58 12.61
CA PRO A 101 -17.34 3.88 13.21
C PRO A 101 -17.12 3.83 14.73
N GLU A 102 -17.93 3.04 15.44
CA GLU A 102 -17.78 2.82 16.89
C GLU A 102 -16.43 2.19 17.25
N THR A 103 -15.97 1.22 16.45
CA THR A 103 -14.67 0.58 16.62
C THR A 103 -13.53 1.57 16.33
N GLY A 104 -13.68 2.40 15.30
CA GLY A 104 -12.72 3.47 14.97
C GLY A 104 -12.53 4.43 16.15
N LYS A 105 -13.64 4.98 16.66
CA LYS A 105 -13.63 5.88 17.82
C LYS A 105 -13.05 5.24 19.08
N TYR A 106 -13.36 3.97 19.32
CA TYR A 106 -12.78 3.22 20.44
C TYR A 106 -11.26 3.10 20.28
N MET A 107 -10.76 2.71 19.10
CA MET A 107 -9.33 2.56 18.85
C MET A 107 -8.58 3.88 18.94
N GLN A 108 -9.14 4.97 18.38
CA GLN A 108 -8.59 6.31 18.52
C GLN A 108 -8.47 6.72 19.99
N SER A 109 -9.54 6.51 20.77
CA SER A 109 -9.53 6.82 22.21
C SER A 109 -8.49 5.98 22.96
N PHE A 110 -8.39 4.69 22.65
CA PHE A 110 -7.45 3.76 23.27
C PHE A 110 -5.99 4.13 22.97
N TYR A 111 -5.66 4.47 21.72
CA TYR A 111 -4.29 4.81 21.31
C TYR A 111 -3.94 6.28 21.44
N ARG A 112 -4.89 7.18 21.77
CA ARG A 112 -4.66 8.63 21.84
C ARG A 112 -3.40 9.02 22.59
N LYS A 113 -3.20 8.45 23.78
CA LYS A 113 -2.01 8.72 24.60
C LYS A 113 -0.73 8.28 23.88
N ASN A 114 -0.73 7.09 23.30
CA ASN A 114 0.41 6.55 22.56
C ASN A 114 0.72 7.37 21.30
N ILE A 115 -0.30 7.81 20.57
CA ILE A 115 -0.14 8.66 19.39
C ILE A 115 0.50 10.00 19.76
N ILE A 116 0.05 10.65 20.83
CA ILE A 116 0.65 11.90 21.31
C ILE A 116 2.13 11.69 21.72
N MET A 117 2.43 10.59 22.42
CA MET A 117 3.81 10.25 22.77
C MET A 117 4.66 9.98 21.53
N LEU A 118 4.13 9.26 20.55
CA LEU A 118 4.81 8.97 19.29
C LEU A 118 5.07 10.27 18.51
N GLN A 119 4.07 11.16 18.42
CA GLN A 119 4.15 12.47 17.77
C GLN A 119 5.34 13.27 18.29
N ALA A 120 5.47 13.36 19.62
CA ALA A 120 6.58 14.04 20.27
C ALA A 120 7.92 13.31 20.05
N LEU A 121 7.91 11.97 20.07
CA LEU A 121 9.11 11.15 19.91
C LEU A 121 9.74 11.28 18.53
N ILE A 122 8.92 11.27 17.48
CA ILE A 122 9.40 11.32 16.08
C ILE A 122 9.37 12.74 15.50
N ASN A 123 8.91 13.71 16.28
CA ASN A 123 8.76 15.12 15.89
C ASN A 123 8.01 15.31 14.55
N ARG A 124 6.87 14.62 14.40
CA ARG A 124 5.98 14.71 13.22
C ARG A 124 4.57 14.98 13.69
N ASP A 125 3.77 15.72 12.93
CA ASP A 125 2.34 15.87 13.20
C ASP A 125 1.59 14.57 12.86
N LEU A 126 0.83 14.03 13.82
CA LEU A 126 0.02 12.83 13.69
C LEU A 126 -1.47 13.11 14.01
N LYS A 127 -1.91 14.36 13.94
CA LYS A 127 -3.31 14.74 14.19
C LYS A 127 -4.31 13.98 13.31
N GLU A 128 -3.94 13.69 12.07
CA GLU A 128 -4.77 12.90 11.15
C GLU A 128 -5.08 11.49 11.69
N TRP A 129 -4.30 10.98 12.66
CA TRP A 129 -4.57 9.70 13.33
C TRP A 129 -5.48 9.83 14.56
N LEU A 130 -5.73 11.06 15.02
CA LEU A 130 -6.57 11.39 16.18
C LEU A 130 -7.96 11.88 15.79
N GLU A 131 -8.16 12.24 14.52
CA GLU A 131 -9.37 12.83 13.97
C GLU A 131 -9.90 11.95 12.83
N ASP A 132 -11.23 11.83 12.71
CA ASP A 132 -11.92 11.21 11.56
C ASP A 132 -12.24 12.27 10.49
#